data_AF-A0A950G7D1-F1
#
_entry.id   AF-A0A950G7D1-F1
#
_cell.length_a   1.000
_cell.length_b   1.000
_cell.length_c   1.000
_cell.angle_alpha   90.00
_cell.angle_beta   90.00
_cell.angle_gamma   90.00
#
_symmetry.space_group_name_H-M   'P 1'
#
loop_
_entity.id
_entity.type
_entity.pdbx_description
1 polymer ?
#
loop_
_entity_poly.entity_id
_entity_poly.type
_entity_poly.pdbx_seq_one_letter_code
_entity_poly.pdbx_strand_id
1 'polypeptide(L)' 'MIDSLIPQIEGLQSQGAVVLLKWDGERTRARCTVVVTRQETDYVWRRDCDDIASTLAEALAEYKAKHDH' A
#
# COMPACT_ATOMS: atom_id res chain seq x y z
N MET A 1 -2.87 3.56 -13.67
CA MET A 1 -4.24 3.13 -13.26
C MET A 1 -4.07 2.03 -12.21
N ILE A 2 -4.83 2.04 -11.11
CA ILE A 2 -4.61 1.11 -9.97
C ILE A 2 -4.71 -0.35 -10.41
N ASP A 3 -5.52 -0.66 -11.42
CA ASP A 3 -5.71 -2.01 -11.94
C ASP A 3 -4.40 -2.70 -12.36
N SER A 4 -3.45 -1.92 -12.88
CA SER A 4 -2.12 -2.44 -13.24
C SER A 4 -1.27 -2.92 -12.05
N LEU A 5 -1.65 -2.53 -10.83
CA LEU A 5 -0.98 -2.91 -9.58
C LEU A 5 -1.66 -4.11 -8.91
N ILE A 6 -2.85 -4.53 -9.35
CA ILE A 6 -3.60 -5.66 -8.75
C ILE A 6 -2.75 -6.93 -8.63
N PRO A 7 -2.01 -7.38 -9.67
CA PRO A 7 -1.20 -8.59 -9.55
C PRO A 7 -0.14 -8.51 -8.44
N GLN A 8 0.40 -7.32 -8.17
CA GLN A 8 1.37 -7.10 -7.10
C GLN A 8 0.69 -7.12 -5.73
N ILE A 9 -0.51 -6.55 -5.62
CA ILE A 9 -1.33 -6.59 -4.39
C ILE A 9 -1.68 -8.04 -4.04
N GLU A 10 -2.09 -8.84 -5.04
CA GLU A 10 -2.37 -10.27 -4.87
C GLU A 10 -1.12 -11.04 -4.44
N GLY A 11 0.04 -10.70 -5.02
CA GLY A 11 1.33 -11.23 -4.60
C GLY A 11 1.61 -10.97 -3.11
N LEU A 12 1.45 -9.72 -2.66
CA LEU A 12 1.57 -9.34 -1.24
C LEU A 12 0.58 -10.09 -0.34
N GLN A 13 -0.68 -10.19 -0.77
CA GLN A 13 -1.73 -10.90 -0.04
C GLN A 13 -1.36 -12.38 0.17
N SER A 14 -0.83 -13.04 -0.86
CA SER A 14 -0.39 -14.44 -0.76
C SER A 14 0.73 -14.66 0.26
N GLN A 15 1.47 -13.60 0.60
CA GLN A 15 2.52 -13.58 1.61
C GLN A 15 2.01 -13.17 3.01
N GLY A 16 0.69 -13.01 3.18
CA GLY A 16 0.06 -12.60 4.44
C GLY A 16 0.06 -11.09 4.69
N ALA A 17 0.39 -10.27 3.69
CA ALA A 17 0.25 -8.82 3.81
C ALA A 17 -1.20 -8.36 3.58
N VAL A 18 -1.56 -7.25 4.20
CA VAL A 18 -2.84 -6.55 4.05
C VAL A 18 -2.57 -5.19 3.43
N VAL A 19 -3.27 -4.88 2.34
CA VAL A 19 -3.23 -3.58 1.67
C VAL A 19 -4.56 -2.88 1.87
N LEU A 20 -4.55 -1.66 2.40
CA LEU A 20 -5.73 -0.81 2.57
C LEU A 20 -5.55 0.52 1.84
N LEU A 21 -6.50 0.81 0.97
CA LEU A 21 -6.64 2.07 0.25
C LEU A 21 -7.87 2.79 0.80
N LYS A 22 -7.67 4.00 1.33
CA LYS A 22 -8.75 4.83 1.88
C LYS A 22 -8.81 6.16 1.13
N TRP A 23 -10.02 6.63 0.87
CA TRP A 23 -10.30 8.02 0.51
C TRP A 23 -11.09 8.69 1.64
N ASP A 24 -10.74 9.93 1.94
CA ASP A 24 -11.26 10.73 3.05
C ASP A 24 -11.84 12.03 2.48
N GLY A 25 -13.17 12.06 2.36
CA GLY A 25 -13.91 13.18 1.76
C GLY A 25 -13.96 14.45 2.62
N GLU A 26 -13.59 14.36 3.90
CA GLU A 26 -13.55 15.51 4.81
C GLU A 26 -12.26 16.33 4.66
N ARG A 27 -11.23 15.75 4.04
CA ARG A 27 -9.92 16.39 3.85
C ARG A 27 -9.86 17.16 2.54
N THR A 28 -9.16 18.29 2.57
CA THR A 28 -8.88 19.11 1.38
C THR A 28 -7.48 18.85 0.79
N ARG A 29 -6.60 18.18 1.54
CA ARG A 29 -5.25 17.75 1.15
C ARG A 29 -4.95 16.39 1.78
N ALA A 30 -4.05 15.62 1.16
CA ALA A 30 -3.73 14.27 1.59
C ALA A 30 -5.01 13.43 1.83
N ARG A 31 -5.89 13.47 0.82
CA ARG A 31 -7.25 12.91 0.87
C ARG A 31 -7.28 11.39 0.83
N CYS A 32 -6.17 10.76 0.50
CA CYS A 32 -6.06 9.33 0.41
C CYS A 32 -5.10 8.82 1.49
N THR A 33 -5.27 7.58 1.92
CA THR A 33 -4.29 6.87 2.75
C THR A 33 -4.01 5.51 2.12
N VAL A 34 -2.73 5.19 2.01
CA VAL A 34 -2.26 3.84 1.67
C VAL A 34 -1.64 3.23 2.91
N VAL A 35 -2.06 2.01 3.24
CA VAL A 35 -1.51 1.21 4.34
C VAL A 35 -1.13 -0.17 3.81
N VAL A 36 0.06 -0.63 4.15
CA VAL A 36 0.51 -2.01 3.92
C VAL A 36 1.02 -2.56 5.25
N THR A 37 0.44 -3.66 5.71
CA THR A 37 0.86 -4.32 6.96
C THR A 37 1.12 -5.79 6.74
N ARG A 38 2.02 -6.40 7.51
CA ARG A 38 2.15 -7.85 7.62
C ARG A 38 2.39 -8.22 9.08
N GLN A 39 1.44 -8.94 9.68
CA GLN A 39 1.43 -9.22 11.12
C GLN A 39 2.61 -10.13 11.53
N GLU A 40 2.97 -11.11 10.70
CA GLU A 40 4.06 -12.04 11.02
C GLU A 40 5.43 -11.37 11.17
N THR A 41 5.63 -10.22 10.50
CA THR A 41 6.92 -9.50 10.47
C THR A 41 6.87 -8.16 11.19
N ASP A 42 5.77 -7.85 11.89
CA ASP A 42 5.47 -6.52 12.45
C ASP A 42 5.67 -5.37 11.43
N TYR A 43 5.54 -5.68 10.14
CA TYR A 43 5.72 -4.70 9.08
C TYR A 43 4.53 -3.75 9.04
N VAL A 44 4.81 -2.45 9.10
CA VAL A 44 3.81 -1.39 8.92
C VAL A 44 4.38 -0.32 8.01
N TRP A 45 3.67 -0.05 6.93
CA TRP A 45 3.90 1.09 6.06
C TRP A 45 2.59 1.86 5.91
N ARG A 46 2.64 3.18 6.10
CA ARG A 46 1.46 4.04 6.01
C ARG A 46 1.86 5.40 5.46
N ARG A 47 1.06 5.91 4.52
CA ARG A 47 1.20 7.28 4.03
C ARG A 47 -0.13 7.88 3.63
N ASP A 48 -0.37 9.12 4.08
CA ASP A 48 -1.44 9.96 3.57
C ASP A 48 -0.94 10.70 2.30
N CYS A 49 -1.77 10.78 1.26
CA CYS A 49 -1.37 11.23 -0.08
C CYS A 49 -2.55 11.83 -0.87
N ASP A 50 -2.26 12.54 -1.96
CA ASP A 50 -3.29 12.97 -2.93
C ASP A 50 -3.28 12.14 -4.22
N ASP A 51 -2.16 11.47 -4.52
CA ASP A 51 -2.03 10.50 -5.60
C ASP A 51 -1.87 9.09 -5.02
N ILE A 52 -2.98 8.36 -4.97
CA ILE A 52 -3.00 7.02 -4.40
C ILE A 52 -2.27 5.99 -5.27
N ALA A 53 -2.22 6.18 -6.59
CA ALA A 53 -1.63 5.21 -7.50
C ALA A 53 -0.10 5.23 -7.40
N SER A 54 0.49 6.43 -7.43
CA SER A 54 1.93 6.61 -7.22
C SER A 54 2.35 6.17 -5.81
N THR A 55 1.56 6.52 -4.79
CA THR A 55 1.84 6.15 -3.40
C THR A 55 1.74 4.65 -3.18
N LEU A 56 0.79 3.96 -3.82
CA LEU A 56 0.69 2.51 -3.77
C LEU A 56 1.87 1.84 -4.46
N ALA A 57 2.30 2.32 -5.63
CA ALA A 57 3.47 1.79 -6.32
C ALA A 57 4.73 1.87 -5.45
N GLU A 58 4.92 2.99 -4.73
CA GLU A 58 6.00 3.15 -3.75
C GLU A 58 5.89 2.15 -2.60
N ALA A 59 4.71 2.00 -2.01
CA ALA A 59 4.47 1.05 -0.92
C ALA A 59 4.81 -0.39 -1.32
N LEU A 60 4.43 -0.80 -2.54
CA LEU A 60 4.70 -2.12 -3.10
C LEU A 60 6.21 -2.33 -3.32
N ALA A 61 6.90 -1.32 -3.84
CA ALA A 61 8.35 -1.37 -4.04
C ALA A 61 9.11 -1.47 -2.72
N GLU A 62 8.73 -0.68 -1.70
CA GLU A 62 9.34 -0.75 -0.36
C GLU A 62 9.07 -2.07 0.34
N TYR A 63 7.84 -2.59 0.24
CA TYR A 63 7.50 -3.89 0.81
C TYR A 63 8.39 -4.98 0.22
N LYS A 64 8.52 -5.01 -1.11
CA LYS A 64 9.35 -5.97 -1.84
C LYS A 64 10.82 -5.89 -1.41
N ALA A 65 11.38 -4.68 -1.35
CA ALA A 65 12.76 -4.46 -0.93
C ALA A 65 13.06 -4.99 0.49
N LYS A 66 12.06 -5.03 1.38
CA LYS A 66 12.20 -5.52 2.75
C LYS A 66 11.98 -7.02 2.92
N HIS A 67 11.36 -7.70 1.95
CA HIS A 67 10.94 -9.11 2.10
C HIS A 67 11.48 -10.05 1.01
N ASP A 68 12.18 -9.55 -0.02
CA ASP A 68 12.84 -10.37 -1.06
C ASP A 68 14.17 -11.02 -0.59
N HIS A 69 14.25 -11.50 0.67
CA HIS A 69 15.41 -12.26 1.19
C HIS A 69 15.02 -13.71 1.51
#